data_AF-A0A5Q4G377-F1
#
_entry.id   AF-A0A5Q4G377-F1
#
_cell.length_a   1.000
_cell.length_b   1.000
_cell.length_c   1.000
_cell.angle_alpha   90.00
_cell.angle_beta   90.00
_cell.angle_gamma   90.00
#
_symmetry.space_group_name_H-M   'P 1'
#
loop_
_entity.id
_entity.type
_entity.pdbx_description
1 polymer ?
#
loop_
_entity_poly.entity_id
_entity_poly.type
_entity_poly.pdbx_seq_one_letter_code
_entity_poly.pdbx_strand_id
1 'polypeptide(L)'
;MQRVGMVIGLRDDAVEAYRRLHADDEPGVRDLLRKHHITNFSIFVHRLPDGRLYEFAYFEYDGSDLAGDLAALDAEPRNRAWLARCDPMQVPLPGTTSWSVMESVYHND
;
A
#
# COMPACT_ATOMS: atom_id res chain seq x y z
N MET A 1 14.01 3.06 12.37
CA MET A 1 13.04 3.49 11.35
C MET A 1 13.50 2.99 10.00
N GLN A 2 12.77 2.04 9.42
CA GLN A 2 12.94 1.60 8.04
C GLN A 2 11.92 2.35 7.17
N ARG A 3 12.33 2.82 6.00
CA ARG A 3 11.45 3.47 5.01
C ARG A 3 11.18 2.49 3.88
N VAL A 4 9.92 2.32 3.52
CA VAL A 4 9.50 1.36 2.49
C VAL A 4 8.69 2.11 1.45
N GLY A 5 9.20 2.10 0.21
CA GLY A 5 8.47 2.51 -0.97
C GLY A 5 7.99 1.29 -1.74
N MET A 6 6.76 1.32 -2.25
CA MET A 6 6.21 0.24 -3.06
C MET A 6 5.31 0.77 -4.17
N VAL A 7 5.19 -0.01 -5.25
CA VAL A 7 4.43 0.36 -6.45
C VAL A 7 3.52 -0.78 -6.89
N ILE A 8 2.32 -0.43 -7.34
CA ILE A 8 1.37 -1.33 -7.99
C ILE A 8 0.62 -0.58 -9.09
N GLY A 9 0.13 -1.28 -10.11
CA GLY A 9 -0.78 -0.68 -11.09
C GLY A 9 -2.18 -0.51 -10.50
N LEU A 10 -2.94 0.44 -11.05
CA LEU A 10 -4.34 0.68 -10.73
C LEU A 10 -5.17 0.63 -12.00
N ARG A 11 -6.34 -0.01 -11.97
CA ARG A 11 -7.23 0.02 -13.13
C ARG A 11 -7.84 1.40 -13.32
N ASP A 12 -7.88 1.83 -14.58
CA ASP A 12 -8.46 3.12 -14.98
C ASP A 12 -9.93 3.29 -14.57
N ASP A 13 -10.71 2.20 -14.61
CA ASP A 13 -12.13 2.21 -14.24
C ASP A 13 -12.38 2.23 -12.71
N ALA A 14 -11.34 2.01 -11.90
CA ALA A 14 -11.46 1.88 -10.46
C ALA A 14 -11.04 3.15 -9.68
N VAL A 15 -10.46 4.15 -10.34
CA VAL A 15 -9.83 5.31 -9.68
C VAL A 15 -10.77 6.06 -8.75
N GLU A 16 -12.01 6.29 -9.17
CA GLU A 16 -13.00 7.00 -8.35
C GLU A 16 -13.36 6.20 -7.10
N ALA A 17 -13.65 4.90 -7.28
CA ALA A 17 -13.95 3.99 -6.18
C ALA A 17 -12.77 3.87 -5.21
N TYR A 18 -11.55 3.79 -5.74
CA TYR A 18 -10.32 3.72 -4.97
C TYR A 18 -10.13 4.97 -4.09
N ARG A 19 -10.31 6.17 -4.66
CA ARG A 19 -10.20 7.44 -3.92
C ARG A 19 -11.25 7.56 -2.84
N ARG A 20 -12.49 7.15 -3.12
CA ARG A 20 -13.57 7.15 -2.13
C ARG A 20 -13.28 6.18 -1.00
N LEU A 21 -12.80 4.98 -1.32
CA LEU A 21 -12.44 3.97 -0.34
C LEU A 21 -11.34 4.47 0.62
N HIS A 22 -10.38 5.24 0.12
CA HIS A 22 -9.25 5.76 0.91
C HIS A 22 -9.47 7.19 1.44
N ALA A 23 -10.69 7.72 1.37
CA ALA A 23 -11.01 9.03 1.90
C ALA A 23 -10.86 9.06 3.44
N ASP A 24 -10.57 10.25 4.00
CA ASP A 24 -10.24 10.38 5.42
C ASP A 24 -11.39 10.07 6.38
N ASP A 25 -12.63 10.14 5.91
CA ASP A 25 -13.83 9.74 6.65
C ASP A 25 -14.07 8.23 6.65
N GLU A 26 -13.31 7.45 5.86
CA GLU A 26 -13.28 5.99 5.90
C GLU A 26 -11.97 5.50 6.55
N PRO A 27 -11.95 5.27 7.88
CA PRO A 27 -10.71 4.97 8.60
C PRO A 27 -10.08 3.62 8.23
N GLY A 28 -10.81 2.75 7.54
CA GLY A 28 -10.33 1.46 7.04
C GLY A 28 -9.65 0.61 8.12
N VAL A 29 -8.35 0.36 7.93
CA VAL A 29 -7.50 -0.46 8.81
C VAL A 29 -6.33 0.31 9.40
N ARG A 30 -6.43 1.65 9.49
CA ARG A 30 -5.37 2.53 10.03
C ARG A 30 -4.86 2.10 11.41
N ASP A 31 -5.75 1.58 12.26
CA ASP A 31 -5.40 1.07 13.58
C ASP A 31 -4.53 -0.20 13.51
N LEU A 32 -4.79 -1.09 12.55
CA LEU A 32 -3.98 -2.30 12.33
C LEU A 32 -2.60 -1.97 11.77
N LEU A 33 -2.51 -0.99 10.86
CA LEU A 33 -1.22 -0.50 10.38
C LEU A 33 -0.36 -0.01 11.54
N ARG A 34 -0.93 0.82 12.42
CA ARG A 34 -0.22 1.29 13.62
C ARG A 34 0.12 0.17 14.60
N LYS A 35 -0.77 -0.80 14.78
CA LYS A 35 -0.54 -1.99 15.64
C LYS A 35 0.69 -2.78 15.18
N HIS A 36 0.89 -2.89 13.87
CA HIS A 36 2.00 -3.61 13.24
C HIS A 36 3.12 -2.65 12.80
N HIS A 37 3.36 -1.61 13.60
CA HIS A 37 4.52 -0.72 13.47
C HIS A 37 4.64 0.08 12.17
N ILE A 38 3.56 0.20 11.39
CA ILE A 38 3.49 0.99 10.16
C ILE A 38 2.94 2.39 10.46
N THR A 39 3.72 3.41 10.15
CA THR A 39 3.41 4.83 10.39
C THR A 39 3.74 5.67 9.17
N ASN A 40 3.28 6.93 9.15
CA ASN A 40 3.47 7.86 8.04
C ASN A 40 3.10 7.26 6.67
N PHE A 41 2.08 6.39 6.64
CA PHE A 41 1.66 5.69 5.44
C PHE A 41 0.87 6.61 4.50
N SER A 42 1.40 6.80 3.30
CA SER A 42 0.81 7.61 2.24
C SER A 42 0.72 6.80 0.94
N ILE A 43 -0.35 7.01 0.17
CA ILE A 43 -0.49 6.45 -1.17
C ILE A 43 -0.72 7.59 -2.17
N PHE A 44 0.10 7.61 -3.21
CA PHE A 44 0.05 8.57 -4.31
C PHE A 44 -0.41 7.85 -5.58
N VAL A 45 -1.21 8.52 -6.42
CA VAL A 45 -1.67 7.97 -7.70
C VAL A 45 -1.15 8.84 -8.84
N HIS A 46 -0.52 8.24 -9.84
CA HIS A 46 -0.04 8.95 -11.02
C HIS A 46 -0.16 8.11 -12.29
N ARG A 47 -0.32 8.78 -13.43
CA ARG A 47 -0.30 8.12 -14.75
C ARG A 47 1.10 8.27 -15.33
N LEU A 48 1.73 7.15 -15.71
CA LEU A 48 3.06 7.16 -16.33
C LEU A 48 2.96 7.32 -17.86
N PRO A 49 4.08 7.61 -18.57
CA PRO A 49 4.07 7.82 -20.02
C PRO A 49 3.60 6.64 -20.86
N ASP A 50 3.58 5.43 -20.30
CA ASP A 50 2.98 4.24 -20.93
C ASP A 50 1.44 4.29 -20.94
N GLY A 51 0.85 5.36 -20.40
CA GLY A 51 -0.57 5.58 -20.35
C GLY A 51 -1.28 4.81 -19.23
N ARG A 52 -0.57 4.11 -18.34
CA ARG A 52 -1.16 3.34 -17.25
C ARG A 52 -1.12 4.10 -15.93
N LEU A 53 -2.08 3.81 -15.04
CA LEU A 53 -2.11 4.34 -13.69
C LEU A 53 -1.35 3.45 -12.72
N TYR A 54 -0.69 4.11 -11.78
CA TYR A 54 0.11 3.50 -10.74
C TYR A 54 -0.20 4.13 -9.39
N GLU A 55 -0.25 3.29 -8.37
CA GLU A 55 -0.16 3.68 -6.99
C GLU A 55 1.30 3.57 -6.54
N PHE A 56 1.77 4.60 -5.83
CA PHE A 56 3.04 4.62 -5.12
C PHE A 56 2.73 4.76 -3.64
N ALA A 57 3.08 3.76 -2.85
CA ALA A 57 2.90 3.78 -1.41
C ALA A 57 4.24 4.02 -0.71
N TYR A 58 4.21 4.79 0.37
CA TYR A 58 5.34 5.04 1.26
C TYR A 58 4.90 4.85 2.70
N PHE A 59 5.65 4.10 3.50
CA PHE A 59 5.49 4.09 4.95
C PHE A 59 6.83 4.02 5.69
N GLU A 60 6.78 4.40 6.95
CA GLU A 60 7.84 4.24 7.93
C GLU A 60 7.50 3.10 8.89
N TYR A 61 8.48 2.25 9.13
CA TYR A 61 8.39 1.11 10.01
C TYR A 61 9.36 1.24 11.17
N ASP A 62 8.86 1.10 12.40
CA ASP A 62 9.64 1.28 13.64
C ASP A 62 9.80 0.00 14.49
N GLY A 63 9.26 -1.13 14.02
CA GLY A 63 9.37 -2.42 14.69
C GLY A 63 10.72 -3.13 14.45
N SER A 64 10.83 -4.37 14.92
CA SER A 64 12.06 -5.17 14.86
C SER A 64 12.06 -6.32 13.85
N ASP A 65 10.89 -6.76 13.37
CA ASP A 65 10.74 -7.83 12.38
C ASP A 65 9.66 -7.49 11.33
N LEU A 66 10.05 -6.74 10.29
CA LEU A 66 9.09 -6.28 9.28
C LEU A 66 8.38 -7.44 8.59
N ALA A 67 9.10 -8.54 8.29
CA ALA A 67 8.51 -9.68 7.62
C ALA A 67 7.48 -10.38 8.51
N GLY A 68 7.79 -10.54 9.81
CA GLY A 68 6.87 -11.06 10.81
C GLY A 68 5.63 -10.19 10.99
N ASP A 69 5.79 -8.88 11.10
CA ASP A 69 4.68 -7.94 11.31
C ASP A 69 3.78 -7.82 10.07
N LEU A 70 4.34 -7.84 8.86
CA LEU A 70 3.54 -7.88 7.63
C LEU A 70 2.76 -9.19 7.50
N ALA A 71 3.35 -10.34 7.86
CA ALA A 71 2.65 -11.62 7.90
C ALA A 71 1.54 -11.63 8.96
N ALA A 72 1.78 -11.01 10.13
CA ALA A 72 0.77 -10.88 11.17
C ALA A 72 -0.39 -9.96 10.73
N LEU A 73 -0.10 -8.86 10.04
CA LEU A 73 -1.10 -7.98 9.44
C LEU A 73 -1.92 -8.70 8.36
N ASP A 74 -1.30 -9.50 7.48
CA ASP A 74 -1.99 -10.31 6.47
C ASP A 74 -2.96 -11.34 7.10
N ALA A 75 -2.60 -11.87 8.27
CA ALA A 75 -3.45 -12.78 9.02
C ALA A 75 -4.67 -12.10 9.71
N GLU A 76 -4.70 -10.77 9.84
CA GLU A 76 -5.80 -10.04 10.48
C GLU A 76 -7.09 -10.11 9.63
N PRO A 77 -8.22 -10.61 10.18
CA PRO A 77 -9.46 -10.75 9.42
C PRO A 77 -9.98 -9.43 8.82
N ARG A 78 -9.85 -8.31 9.56
CA ARG A 78 -10.26 -6.98 9.08
C ARG A 78 -9.35 -6.49 7.95
N ASN A 79 -8.05 -6.79 8.00
CA ASN A 79 -7.13 -6.47 6.92
C ASN A 79 -7.47 -7.27 5.65
N ARG A 80 -7.71 -8.58 5.76
CA ARG A 80 -8.16 -9.37 4.61
C ARG A 80 -9.47 -8.88 4.01
N ALA A 81 -10.44 -8.49 4.84
CA ALA A 81 -11.70 -7.93 4.37
C ALA A 81 -11.52 -6.58 3.66
N TRP A 82 -10.57 -5.76 4.14
CA TRP A 82 -10.16 -4.53 3.48
C TRP A 82 -9.50 -4.79 2.13
N LEU A 83 -8.50 -5.68 2.10
CA LEU A 83 -7.80 -6.08 0.88
C LEU A 83 -8.74 -6.68 -0.17
N ALA A 84 -9.73 -7.49 0.23
CA ALA A 84 -10.74 -8.02 -0.70
C ALA A 84 -11.54 -6.92 -1.44
N ARG A 85 -11.60 -5.68 -0.91
CA ARG A 85 -12.17 -4.51 -1.59
C ARG A 85 -11.12 -3.83 -2.49
N CYS A 86 -9.87 -3.77 -2.05
CA CYS A 86 -8.76 -3.12 -2.75
C CYS A 86 -8.22 -3.94 -3.93
N ASP A 87 -7.92 -5.21 -3.72
CA ASP A 87 -7.23 -6.11 -4.65
C ASP A 87 -7.88 -6.13 -6.04
N PRO A 88 -9.22 -6.16 -6.17
CA PRO A 88 -9.84 -6.11 -7.48
C PRO A 88 -9.46 -4.84 -8.25
N MET A 89 -9.22 -3.71 -7.61
CA MET A 89 -8.89 -2.44 -8.27
C MET A 89 -7.43 -2.39 -8.76
N GLN A 90 -6.57 -3.22 -8.19
CA GLN A 90 -5.13 -3.18 -8.36
C GLN A 90 -4.64 -4.17 -9.44
N VAL A 91 -3.50 -3.84 -10.04
CA VAL A 91 -2.86 -4.63 -11.10
C VAL A 91 -1.39 -4.82 -10.74
N PRO A 92 -0.98 -6.01 -10.27
CA PRO A 92 0.43 -6.31 -9.99
C PRO A 92 1.34 -6.04 -11.20
N LEU A 93 2.59 -5.65 -10.92
CA LEU A 93 3.60 -5.51 -11.96
C LEU A 93 3.98 -6.88 -12.55
N PRO A 94 4.51 -6.94 -13.78
CA PRO A 94 4.96 -8.21 -14.37
C PRO A 94 5.92 -8.97 -13.44
N GLY A 95 5.61 -10.24 -13.18
CA GLY A 95 6.42 -11.08 -12.28
C GLY A 95 6.11 -10.93 -10.78
N THR A 96 5.11 -10.12 -10.41
CA THR A 96 4.66 -9.96 -9.02
C THR A 96 3.19 -10.35 -8.87
N THR A 97 2.79 -10.72 -7.65
CA THR A 97 1.40 -11.06 -7.30
C THR A 97 0.73 -10.02 -6.40
N SER A 98 1.48 -9.02 -5.96
CA SER A 98 1.05 -7.93 -5.06
C SER A 98 1.94 -6.71 -5.32
N TRP A 99 1.96 -5.76 -4.39
CA TRP A 99 2.84 -4.61 -4.38
C TRP A 99 4.31 -4.99 -4.59
N SER A 100 5.00 -4.25 -5.45
CA SER A 100 6.43 -4.41 -5.70
C SER A 100 7.22 -3.42 -4.87
N VAL A 101 8.13 -3.90 -4.03
CA VAL A 101 8.99 -3.06 -3.19
C VAL A 101 10.04 -2.35 -4.07
N MET A 102 10.21 -1.05 -3.86
CA MET A 102 11.17 -0.21 -4.57
C MET A 102 12.50 -0.11 -3.80
N GLU A 103 13.60 0.04 -4.53
CA GLU A 103 14.92 0.30 -3.94
C GLU A 103 14.99 1.75 -3.40
N SER A 104 15.33 1.90 -2.12
CA SER A 104 15.62 3.21 -1.53
C SER A 104 17.09 3.57 -1.75
N VAL A 105 17.36 4.42 -2.75
CA VAL A 105 18.73 4.82 -3.13
C VAL A 105 19.25 6.08 -2.44
N TYR A 106 18.36 6.90 -1.86
CA TYR A 106 18.71 8.17 -1.22
C TYR A 106 17.71 8.53 -0.12
N HIS A 107 18.21 9.18 0.93
CA HIS A 107 17.41 9.78 1.99
C HIS A 107 18.15 11.01 2.52
N ASN A 108 17.40 12.05 2.86
CA ASN A 108 17.87 13.20 3.62
C ASN A 108 16.87 13.48 4.73
N ASP A 109 17.36 13.67 5.95
CA ASP A 109 16.54 13.98 7.13
C ASP A 109 15.95 15.40 7.07
#